data_AF-A0A7U9XAD3-F1
#
_entry.id   AF-A0A7U9XAD3-F1
#
_cell.length_a   1.000
_cell.length_b   1.000
_cell.length_c   1.000
_cell.angle_alpha   90.00
_cell.angle_beta   90.00
_cell.angle_gamma   90.00
#
_symmetry.space_group_name_H-M   'P 1'
#
loop_
_entity.id
_entity.type
_entity.pdbx_description
1 polymer ?
#
loop_
_entity_poly.entity_id
_entity_poly.type
_entity_poly.pdbx_seq_one_letter_code
_entity_poly.pdbx_strand_id
1 'polypeptide(L)'
;MEKKYKKRIFLSISLFIICISAVFIAVNVMSADDDIEYESFDTEHKTDITKKEDYKKAELERQLQNVIQEIIEGSDPLVSIHNFDVEDSSETTVDVTLYTDQGNEISEESQIAVEKMILESINGMSEDNISINIER
;
A
#
# COMPACT_ATOMS: atom_id res chain seq x y z
N MET A 1 1.08 -36.84 -0.67
CA MET A 1 0.21 -36.05 0.23
C MET A 1 0.32 -34.53 -0.01
N GLU A 2 0.90 -34.07 -1.12
CA GLU A 2 1.17 -32.63 -1.37
C GLU A 2 -0.02 -31.82 -1.85
N LYS A 3 -0.97 -32.41 -2.59
CA LYS A 3 -2.12 -31.68 -3.15
C LYS A 3 -3.06 -31.10 -2.08
N LYS A 4 -3.08 -31.68 -0.87
CA LYS A 4 -3.89 -31.19 0.26
C LYS A 4 -3.26 -29.98 0.97
N TYR A 5 -1.94 -29.79 0.87
CA TYR A 5 -1.24 -28.69 1.53
C TYR A 5 -1.35 -27.38 0.74
N LYS A 6 -1.15 -27.42 -0.58
CA LYS A 6 -1.31 -26.22 -1.44
C LYS A 6 -2.71 -25.60 -1.32
N LYS A 7 -3.76 -26.42 -1.25
CA LYS A 7 -5.14 -25.95 -1.13
C LYS A 7 -5.43 -25.30 0.23
N ARG A 8 -4.71 -25.67 1.30
CA ARG A 8 -4.86 -25.06 2.63
C ARG A 8 -4.13 -23.73 2.74
N ILE A 9 -2.95 -23.61 2.13
CA ILE A 9 -2.14 -22.38 2.13
C ILE A 9 -2.83 -21.26 1.34
N PHE A 10 -3.41 -21.58 0.17
CA PHE A 10 -4.17 -20.60 -0.60
C PHE A 10 -5.41 -20.07 0.15
N LEU A 11 -6.06 -20.94 0.93
CA LEU A 11 -7.21 -20.59 1.75
C LEU A 11 -6.83 -19.69 2.93
N SER A 12 -5.66 -19.88 3.54
CA SER A 12 -5.20 -19.02 4.63
C SER A 12 -4.77 -17.64 4.14
N ILE A 13 -4.09 -17.56 2.99
CA ILE A 13 -3.66 -16.28 2.40
C ILE A 13 -4.88 -15.48 1.95
N SER A 14 -5.84 -16.12 1.27
CA SER A 14 -7.09 -15.46 0.84
C SER A 14 -7.93 -14.96 2.03
N LEU A 15 -7.96 -15.69 3.15
CA LEU A 15 -8.65 -15.25 4.37
C LEU A 15 -7.95 -14.03 5.01
N PHE A 16 -6.63 -13.98 4.95
CA PHE A 16 -5.82 -12.90 5.50
C PHE A 16 -6.07 -11.57 4.76
N ILE A 17 -6.14 -11.62 3.43
CA ILE A 17 -6.44 -10.46 2.57
C ILE A 17 -7.84 -9.89 2.86
N ILE A 18 -8.83 -10.78 3.09
CA ILE A 18 -10.20 -10.37 3.46
C ILE A 18 -10.24 -9.68 4.84
N CYS A 19 -9.42 -10.12 5.79
CA CYS A 19 -9.35 -9.49 7.11
C CYS A 19 -8.76 -8.07 7.06
N ILE A 20 -7.73 -7.85 6.25
CA ILE A 20 -7.07 -6.54 6.11
C ILE A 20 -8.01 -5.53 5.42
N SER A 21 -8.70 -5.96 4.35
CA SER A 21 -9.66 -5.13 3.63
C SER A 21 -10.87 -4.72 4.49
N ALA A 22 -11.37 -5.59 5.38
CA ALA A 22 -12.45 -5.24 6.30
C ALA A 22 -12.03 -4.20 7.36
N VAL A 23 -10.78 -4.24 7.83
CA VAL A 23 -10.23 -3.23 8.76
C VAL A 23 -10.06 -1.88 8.05
N PHE A 24 -9.62 -1.88 6.80
CA PHE A 24 -9.46 -0.67 5.99
C PHE A 24 -10.80 0.04 5.73
N ILE A 25 -11.86 -0.72 5.44
CA ILE A 25 -13.22 -0.16 5.26
C ILE A 25 -13.74 0.44 6.57
N ALA A 26 -13.51 -0.20 7.72
CA ALA A 26 -13.99 0.32 9.01
C ALA A 26 -13.34 1.65 9.42
N VAL A 27 -12.04 1.84 9.11
CA VAL A 27 -11.32 3.10 9.38
C VAL A 27 -11.83 4.23 8.47
N ASN A 28 -12.12 3.93 7.21
CA ASN A 28 -12.68 4.89 6.27
C ASN A 28 -14.14 5.26 6.59
N VAL A 29 -14.95 4.32 7.07
CA VAL A 29 -16.34 4.58 7.48
C VAL A 29 -16.41 5.40 8.78
N MET A 30 -15.51 5.17 9.74
CA MET A 30 -15.50 5.93 11.00
C MET A 30 -15.06 7.39 10.81
N SER A 31 -14.44 7.74 9.68
CA SER A 31 -14.03 9.12 9.37
C SER A 31 -15.14 9.96 8.73
N ALA A 32 -16.32 9.38 8.46
CA ALA A 32 -17.41 10.03 7.74
C ALA A 32 -18.50 10.63 8.66
N ASP A 33 -18.37 10.54 9.99
CA ASP A 33 -19.43 10.90 10.96
C ASP A 33 -19.03 11.98 11.98
N ASP A 34 -17.87 12.63 11.83
CA ASP A 34 -17.51 13.81 12.63
C ASP A 34 -17.74 15.10 11.82
N ASP A 35 -19.00 15.54 11.80
CA ASP A 35 -19.40 16.91 11.52
C ASP A 35 -18.83 17.83 12.62
N ILE A 36 -17.67 18.44 12.37
CA ILE A 36 -17.18 19.55 13.19
C ILE A 36 -17.06 20.78 12.29
N GLU A 37 -18.08 21.63 12.38
CA GLU A 37 -18.11 22.98 11.83
C GLU A 37 -17.07 23.84 12.57
N TYR A 38 -15.98 24.23 11.91
CA TYR A 38 -15.06 25.26 12.41
C TYR A 38 -15.07 26.47 11.47
N GLU A 39 -15.55 27.59 11.99
CA GLU A 39 -15.49 28.89 11.31
C GLU A 39 -14.04 29.40 11.18
N SER A 40 -13.72 29.84 9.95
CA SER A 40 -12.87 30.99 9.58
C SER A 40 -11.34 30.92 9.82
N PHE A 41 -10.55 30.92 8.73
CA PHE A 41 -9.80 32.09 8.20
C PHE A 41 -8.85 31.66 7.03
N ASP A 42 -9.07 32.25 5.85
CA ASP A 42 -8.66 31.86 4.49
C ASP A 42 -7.15 31.88 4.11
N THR A 43 -6.21 31.66 5.03
CA THR A 43 -4.77 31.53 4.64
C THR A 43 -4.00 30.38 5.31
N GLU A 44 -4.60 29.71 6.29
CA GLU A 44 -3.97 28.60 7.03
C GLU A 44 -4.30 27.22 6.41
N HIS A 45 -5.42 27.12 5.69
CA HIS A 45 -5.92 25.87 5.09
C HIS A 45 -4.92 25.17 4.16
N LYS A 46 -4.14 25.92 3.37
CA LYS A 46 -3.23 25.31 2.38
C LYS A 46 -2.03 24.60 3.03
N THR A 47 -1.54 25.12 4.17
CA THR A 47 -0.42 24.50 4.88
C THR A 47 -0.86 23.32 5.74
N ASP A 48 -2.13 23.31 6.17
CA ASP A 48 -2.69 22.23 6.96
C ASP A 48 -3.06 21.01 6.11
N ILE A 49 -3.60 21.24 4.90
CA ILE A 49 -3.89 20.18 3.93
C ILE A 49 -2.60 19.46 3.48
N THR A 50 -1.56 20.20 3.08
CA THR A 50 -0.29 19.59 2.64
C THR A 50 0.39 18.78 3.76
N LYS A 51 0.37 19.24 5.01
CA LYS A 51 0.92 18.47 6.14
C LYS A 51 0.12 17.19 6.41
N LYS A 52 -1.21 17.24 6.25
CA LYS A 52 -2.09 16.09 6.40
C LYS A 52 -1.86 15.07 5.29
N GLU A 53 -1.60 15.51 4.07
CA GLU A 53 -1.25 14.67 2.92
C GLU A 53 0.12 14.02 3.09
N ASP A 54 1.15 14.79 3.47
CA ASP A 54 2.49 14.26 3.73
C ASP A 54 2.47 13.18 4.81
N TYR A 55 1.69 13.37 5.88
CA TYR A 55 1.51 12.35 6.92
C TYR A 55 0.82 11.09 6.40
N LYS A 56 -0.27 11.24 5.64
CA LYS A 56 -0.99 10.11 5.03
C LYS A 56 -0.10 9.34 4.05
N LYS A 57 0.67 10.06 3.23
CA LYS A 57 1.63 9.50 2.30
C LYS A 57 2.68 8.66 3.05
N ALA A 58 3.34 9.25 4.05
CA ALA A 58 4.39 8.56 4.81
C ALA A 58 3.85 7.32 5.55
N GLU A 59 2.64 7.41 6.09
CA GLU A 59 1.99 6.27 6.72
C GLU A 59 1.65 5.16 5.70
N LEU A 60 1.19 5.53 4.51
CA LEU A 60 0.91 4.58 3.43
C LEU A 60 2.20 3.91 2.93
N GLU A 61 3.28 4.66 2.70
CA GLU A 61 4.61 4.13 2.36
C GLU A 61 5.06 3.09 3.40
N ARG A 62 4.95 3.44 4.68
CA ARG A 62 5.30 2.53 5.80
C ARG A 62 4.44 1.27 5.80
N GLN A 63 3.14 1.38 5.56
CA GLN A 63 2.22 0.23 5.52
C GLN A 63 2.55 -0.69 4.34
N LEU A 64 2.74 -0.13 3.14
CA LEU A 64 3.13 -0.88 1.96
C LEU A 64 4.45 -1.63 2.20
N GLN A 65 5.45 -0.99 2.80
CA GLN A 65 6.71 -1.65 3.15
C GLN A 65 6.50 -2.87 4.06
N ASN A 66 5.71 -2.75 5.13
CA ASN A 66 5.46 -3.88 6.03
C ASN A 66 4.78 -5.05 5.30
N VAL A 67 3.77 -4.76 4.48
CA VAL A 67 3.03 -5.80 3.74
C VAL A 67 3.91 -6.45 2.68
N ILE A 68 4.73 -5.68 1.96
CA ILE A 68 5.66 -6.22 0.96
C ILE A 68 6.68 -7.14 1.62
N GLN A 69 7.17 -6.79 2.81
CA GLN A 69 8.09 -7.64 3.57
C GLN A 69 7.45 -8.97 3.99
N GLU A 70 6.14 -8.99 4.25
CA GLU A 70 5.39 -10.23 4.51
C GLU A 70 5.18 -11.08 3.25
N ILE A 71 5.04 -10.45 2.07
CA ILE A 71 4.91 -11.16 0.79
C ILE A 71 6.27 -11.75 0.38
N ILE A 72 7.35 -10.99 0.56
CA ILE A 72 8.70 -11.33 0.12
C ILE A 72 9.59 -11.46 1.36
N GLU A 73 9.52 -12.62 2.02
CA GLU A 73 10.33 -12.92 3.19
C GLU A 73 11.83 -12.75 2.90
N GLY A 74 12.54 -12.10 3.83
CA GLY A 74 13.96 -11.83 3.68
C GLY A 74 14.29 -10.69 2.72
N SER A 75 13.29 -9.88 2.32
CA SER A 75 13.52 -8.58 1.70
C SER A 75 13.46 -7.44 2.73
N ASP A 76 14.13 -6.35 2.41
CA ASP A 76 13.96 -5.05 3.06
C ASP A 76 13.40 -4.08 2.01
N PRO A 77 12.07 -3.88 1.95
CA PRO A 77 11.46 -3.04 0.93
C PRO A 77 11.54 -1.55 1.31
N LEU A 78 11.88 -0.73 0.32
CA LEU A 78 11.73 0.72 0.36
C LEU A 78 10.64 1.14 -0.63
N VAL A 79 9.63 1.87 -0.17
CA VAL A 79 8.54 2.36 -1.02
C VAL A 79 8.58 3.87 -1.07
N SER A 80 8.45 4.44 -2.26
CA SER A 80 8.34 5.88 -2.49
C SER A 80 7.11 6.17 -3.34
N ILE A 81 6.21 7.00 -2.83
CA ILE A 81 5.01 7.45 -3.53
C ILE A 81 5.25 8.86 -4.07
N HIS A 82 4.96 9.08 -5.34
CA HIS A 82 5.06 10.38 -5.99
C HIS A 82 3.70 10.84 -6.49
N ASN A 83 3.53 12.17 -6.62
CA ASN A 83 2.26 12.80 -7.00
C ASN A 83 1.07 12.27 -6.17
N PHE A 84 1.27 12.16 -4.86
CA PHE A 84 0.23 11.68 -3.95
C PHE A 84 -0.83 12.76 -3.78
N ASP A 85 -2.05 12.44 -4.19
CA ASP A 85 -3.23 13.26 -3.99
C ASP A 85 -4.34 12.32 -3.46
N VAL A 86 -4.96 12.75 -2.36
CA VAL A 86 -5.96 11.95 -1.63
C VAL A 86 -7.29 11.90 -2.41
N GLU A 87 -7.58 12.92 -3.21
CA GLU A 87 -8.81 13.05 -3.98
C GLU A 87 -8.67 12.43 -5.38
N ASP A 88 -7.47 12.47 -5.97
CA ASP A 88 -7.20 11.95 -7.31
C ASP A 88 -5.84 11.25 -7.42
N SER A 89 -5.84 9.92 -7.42
CA SER A 89 -4.61 9.12 -7.54
C SER A 89 -4.19 8.79 -8.97
N SER A 90 -4.86 9.35 -9.99
CA SER A 90 -4.63 8.98 -11.39
C SER A 90 -3.21 9.26 -11.88
N GLU A 91 -2.56 10.31 -11.33
CA GLU A 91 -1.16 10.67 -11.61
C GLU A 91 -0.17 10.14 -10.57
N THR A 92 -0.65 9.45 -9.53
CA THR A 92 0.20 8.86 -8.49
C THR A 92 1.09 7.78 -9.10
N THR A 93 2.37 7.78 -8.72
CA THR A 93 3.32 6.73 -9.08
C THR A 93 3.95 6.13 -7.84
N VAL A 94 4.32 4.85 -7.92
CA VAL A 94 4.87 4.08 -6.80
C VAL A 94 6.14 3.39 -7.25
N ASP A 95 7.25 3.74 -6.60
CA ASP A 95 8.54 3.08 -6.78
C ASP A 95 8.81 2.18 -5.58
N VAL A 96 9.09 0.90 -5.86
CA VAL A 96 9.45 -0.10 -4.86
C VAL A 96 10.87 -0.58 -5.14
N THR A 97 11.75 -0.46 -4.17
CA THR A 97 13.09 -1.06 -4.21
C THR A 97 13.16 -2.21 -3.20
N LEU A 98 13.40 -3.42 -3.68
CA LEU A 98 13.53 -4.62 -2.88
C LEU A 98 15.00 -4.94 -2.67
N TYR A 99 15.50 -4.68 -1.46
CA TYR A 99 16.84 -5.13 -1.05
C TYR A 99 16.78 -6.58 -0.62
N THR A 100 17.58 -7.45 -1.24
CA THR A 100 17.59 -8.90 -0.95
C THR A 100 19.00 -9.45 -0.86
N ASP A 101 19.21 -10.42 0.04
CA ASP A 101 20.48 -11.13 0.14
C ASP A 101 20.78 -11.95 -1.13
N GLN A 102 22.07 -12.15 -1.41
CA GLN A 102 22.52 -13.00 -2.51
C GLN A 102 21.95 -14.43 -2.37
N GLY A 103 21.12 -14.82 -3.33
CA GLY A 103 20.48 -16.14 -3.39
C GLY A 103 19.01 -16.17 -2.99
N ASN A 104 18.45 -15.04 -2.51
CA ASN A 104 17.01 -14.91 -2.35
C ASN A 104 16.38 -14.49 -3.68
N GLU A 105 15.86 -15.46 -4.44
CA GLU A 105 15.20 -15.20 -5.71
C GLU A 105 13.76 -14.75 -5.48
N ILE A 106 13.43 -13.54 -5.94
CA ILE A 106 12.05 -13.05 -5.95
C ILE A 106 11.34 -13.65 -7.16
N SER A 107 10.27 -14.40 -6.92
CA SER A 107 9.45 -14.98 -7.98
C SER A 107 8.59 -13.93 -8.67
N GLU A 108 8.27 -14.16 -9.95
CA GLU A 108 7.29 -13.33 -10.69
C GLU A 108 5.92 -13.32 -9.99
N GLU A 109 5.51 -14.43 -9.39
CA GLU A 109 4.26 -14.50 -8.62
C GLU A 109 4.25 -13.53 -7.43
N SER A 110 5.41 -13.32 -6.78
CA SER A 110 5.54 -12.40 -5.66
C SER A 110 5.52 -10.95 -6.14
N GLN A 111 6.16 -10.65 -7.28
CA GLN A 111 6.12 -9.32 -7.89
C GLN A 111 4.68 -8.94 -8.28
N ILE A 112 3.95 -9.85 -8.94
CA ILE A 112 2.54 -9.65 -9.30
C ILE A 112 1.67 -9.46 -8.04
N ALA A 113 1.97 -10.18 -6.95
CA ALA A 113 1.25 -10.02 -5.69
C ALA A 113 1.48 -8.62 -5.07
N VAL A 114 2.70 -8.11 -5.15
CA VAL A 114 3.04 -6.74 -4.71
C VAL A 114 2.32 -5.71 -5.57
N GLU A 115 2.38 -5.82 -6.90
CA GLU A 115 1.71 -4.88 -7.83
C GLU A 115 0.21 -4.78 -7.55
N LYS A 116 -0.46 -5.94 -7.42
CA LYS A 116 -1.90 -5.98 -7.12
C LYS A 116 -2.23 -5.36 -5.77
N MET A 117 -1.43 -5.65 -4.75
CA MET A 117 -1.64 -5.10 -3.41
C MET A 117 -1.50 -3.56 -3.42
N ILE A 118 -0.55 -3.01 -4.17
CA ILE A 118 -0.38 -1.56 -4.33
C ILE A 118 -1.60 -0.96 -5.04
N LEU A 119 -2.06 -1.57 -6.13
CA LEU A 119 -3.25 -1.12 -6.86
C LEU A 119 -4.52 -1.13 -5.99
N GLU A 120 -4.69 -2.14 -5.14
CA GLU A 120 -5.80 -2.22 -4.21
C GLU A 120 -5.70 -1.16 -3.09
N SER A 121 -4.48 -0.78 -2.72
CA SER A 121 -4.22 0.24 -1.68
C SER A 121 -4.39 1.67 -2.19
N ILE A 122 -4.19 1.92 -3.49
CA ILE A 122 -4.27 3.24 -4.12
C ILE A 122 -5.32 3.21 -5.24
N ASN A 123 -6.57 3.41 -4.85
CA ASN A 123 -7.70 3.37 -5.76
C ASN A 123 -7.68 4.53 -6.77
N GLY A 124 -7.65 4.21 -8.07
CA GLY A 124 -7.61 5.18 -9.18
C GLY A 124 -6.27 5.25 -9.92
N MET A 125 -5.23 4.60 -9.38
CA MET A 125 -3.90 4.52 -9.99
C MET A 125 -3.84 3.49 -11.13
N SER A 126 -3.01 3.76 -12.15
CA SER A 126 -2.72 2.83 -13.24
C SER A 126 -1.66 1.79 -12.84
N GLU A 127 -1.75 0.58 -13.40
CA GLU A 127 -0.72 -0.47 -13.26
C GLU A 127 0.64 -0.02 -13.82
N ASP A 128 0.62 0.75 -14.91
CA ASP A 128 1.83 1.29 -15.55
C ASP A 128 2.60 2.29 -14.66
N ASN A 129 1.99 2.76 -13.56
CA ASN A 129 2.59 3.73 -12.64
C ASN A 129 3.34 3.04 -11.47
N ILE A 130 3.46 1.72 -11.49
CA ILE A 130 4.22 0.95 -10.49
C ILE A 130 5.57 0.55 -11.10
N SER A 131 6.65 0.84 -10.39
CA SER A 131 7.99 0.35 -10.71
C SER A 131 8.52 -0.51 -9.57
N ILE A 132 8.98 -1.72 -9.88
CA ILE A 132 9.64 -2.61 -8.91
C ILE A 132 11.07 -2.86 -9.35
N ASN A 133 12.02 -2.42 -8.54
CA ASN A 133 13.45 -2.64 -8.70
C ASN A 133 13.95 -3.65 -7.65
N ILE A 134 14.91 -4.49 -8.04
CA ILE A 134 15.52 -5.48 -7.15
C ILE A 134 17.01 -5.16 -7.01
N GLU A 135 17.43 -4.87 -5.79
CA GLU A 135 18.82 -4.61 -5.43
C GLU A 135 19.38 -5.75 -4.55
N ARG A 136 20.67 -6.07 -4.76
CA ARG A 136 21.39 -7.18 -4.12
C ARG A 136 22.74 -6.73 -3.58
#